data_AF-A0A367RTI8-F1
#
_entry.id   AF-A0A367RTI8-F1
#
_cell.length_a   1.000
_cell.length_b   1.000
_cell.length_c   1.000
_cell.angle_alpha   90.00
_cell.angle_beta   90.00
_cell.angle_gamma   90.00
#
_symmetry.space_group_name_H-M   'P 1'
#
loop_
_entity.id
_entity.type
_entity.pdbx_description
1 polymer ?
#
loop_
_entity_poly.entity_id
_entity_poly.type
_entity_poly.pdbx_seq_one_letter_code
_entity_poly.pdbx_strand_id
1 'polypeptide(L)'
;MRKVLIIDTSILCVYLGVPGKETCGSDNDKWDKKRVEARFQAEEKQGAKFILPIATIIETGNHIAQANSKRYEIAQAFCNILVKVADGVIPWGVFETQVGELWNSEQLKQLATEWPTLASRKISIGDATIKTVAEYYAKTSSTFQVEIFTGDGGLKGEHPSFLQRRRKSVRIGKTSVFIYQ
;
A
#
# COMPACT_ATOMS: atom_id res chain seq x y z
N MET A 1 7.80 15.88 5.57
CA MET A 1 7.80 14.40 5.48
C MET A 1 6.90 14.05 4.32
N ARG A 2 7.35 13.27 3.33
CA ARG A 2 6.54 12.96 2.13
C ARG A 2 5.75 11.69 2.42
N LYS A 3 4.43 11.71 2.22
CA LYS A 3 3.60 10.55 2.49
C LYS A 3 3.53 9.62 1.29
N VAL A 4 3.61 8.32 1.55
CA VAL A 4 3.48 7.24 0.57
C VAL A 4 2.35 6.34 1.03
N LEU A 5 1.28 6.29 0.25
CA LEU A 5 0.08 5.51 0.53
C LEU A 5 0.09 4.26 -0.35
N ILE A 6 0.28 3.09 0.25
CA ILE A 6 0.22 1.80 -0.43
C ILE A 6 -1.24 1.36 -0.45
N ILE A 7 -1.85 1.26 -1.64
CA ILE A 7 -3.28 1.02 -1.77
C ILE A 7 -3.57 -0.46 -1.76
N ASP A 8 -4.45 -0.91 -0.87
CA ASP A 8 -4.93 -2.30 -0.82
C ASP A 8 -6.15 -2.53 -1.75
N THR A 9 -6.38 -3.79 -2.11
CA THR A 9 -7.50 -4.28 -2.92
C THR A 9 -8.84 -3.88 -2.34
N SER A 10 -9.03 -4.03 -1.02
CA SER A 10 -10.32 -3.73 -0.38
C SER A 10 -10.73 -2.26 -0.58
N ILE A 11 -9.80 -1.34 -0.39
CA ILE A 11 -10.01 0.10 -0.55
C ILE A 11 -10.23 0.46 -2.02
N LEU A 12 -9.44 -0.11 -2.94
CA LEU A 12 -9.60 0.20 -4.36
C LEU A 12 -10.94 -0.31 -4.90
N CYS A 13 -11.40 -1.47 -4.46
CA CYS A 13 -12.71 -2.00 -4.84
C CYS A 13 -13.86 -1.09 -4.34
N VAL A 14 -13.77 -0.56 -3.11
CA VAL A 14 -14.73 0.41 -2.57
C VAL A 14 -14.73 1.70 -3.38
N TYR A 15 -13.53 2.23 -3.69
CA TYR A 15 -13.39 3.44 -4.49
C TYR A 15 -14.00 3.32 -5.89
N LEU A 16 -13.71 2.20 -6.57
CA LEU A 16 -14.24 1.88 -7.90
C LEU A 16 -15.73 1.52 -7.88
N GLY A 17 -16.28 1.18 -6.71
CA GLY A 17 -17.68 0.76 -6.57
C GLY A 17 -17.95 -0.62 -7.16
N VAL A 18 -17.04 -1.58 -6.93
CA VAL A 18 -17.19 -2.97 -7.37
C VAL A 18 -18.41 -3.61 -6.66
N PRO A 19 -19.39 -4.18 -7.39
CA PRO A 19 -20.55 -4.82 -6.79
C PRO A 19 -20.18 -5.92 -5.79
N GLY A 20 -20.78 -5.87 -4.60
CA GLY A 20 -20.48 -6.75 -3.48
C GLY A 20 -19.22 -6.36 -2.68
N LYS A 21 -18.61 -5.21 -2.99
CA LYS A 21 -17.44 -4.63 -2.32
C LYS A 21 -17.64 -3.13 -2.04
N GLU A 22 -18.88 -2.72 -1.80
CA GLU A 22 -19.26 -1.32 -1.59
C GLU A 22 -18.69 -0.75 -0.29
N THR A 23 -18.36 -1.62 0.67
CA THR A 23 -17.74 -1.25 1.94
C THR A 23 -16.69 -2.28 2.39
N CYS A 24 -15.68 -1.84 3.13
CA CYS A 24 -14.71 -2.70 3.81
C CYS A 24 -14.43 -2.22 5.24
N GLY A 25 -13.63 -2.94 6.02
CA GLY A 25 -13.38 -2.61 7.43
C GLY A 25 -14.26 -3.39 8.41
N SER A 26 -13.96 -3.24 9.70
CA SER A 26 -14.80 -3.74 10.78
C SER A 26 -16.01 -2.81 11.00
N ASP A 27 -17.01 -3.27 11.76
CA ASP A 27 -18.20 -2.48 12.06
C ASP A 27 -17.88 -1.13 12.72
N ASN A 28 -16.81 -1.09 13.52
CA ASN A 28 -16.35 0.12 14.22
C ASN A 28 -15.42 1.02 13.38
N ASP A 29 -14.95 0.55 12.21
CA ASP A 29 -14.10 1.31 11.30
C ASP A 29 -14.44 0.99 9.84
N LYS A 30 -15.71 1.20 9.49
CA LYS A 30 -16.24 0.91 8.15
C LYS A 30 -15.86 1.99 7.15
N TRP A 31 -15.38 1.56 5.99
CA TRP A 31 -15.00 2.39 4.86
C TRP A 31 -16.02 2.23 3.75
N ASP A 32 -16.74 3.30 3.44
CA ASP A 32 -17.59 3.41 2.27
C ASP A 32 -16.92 4.28 1.20
N LYS A 33 -17.54 4.34 0.02
CA LYS A 33 -17.02 5.11 -1.11
C LYS A 33 -16.76 6.57 -0.77
N LYS A 34 -17.70 7.23 -0.06
CA LYS A 34 -17.57 8.64 0.31
C LYS A 34 -16.37 8.87 1.23
N ARG A 35 -16.15 8.00 2.22
CA ARG A 35 -15.03 8.09 3.15
C ARG A 35 -13.70 7.83 2.45
N VAL A 36 -13.65 6.85 1.54
CA VAL A 36 -12.45 6.56 0.74
C VAL A 36 -12.10 7.72 -0.19
N GLU A 37 -13.08 8.29 -0.90
CA GLU A 37 -12.89 9.45 -1.78
C GLU A 37 -12.39 10.67 -0.99
N ALA A 38 -12.99 10.97 0.16
CA ALA A 38 -12.57 12.07 1.02
C ALA A 38 -11.12 11.87 1.50
N ARG A 39 -10.74 10.63 1.83
CA ARG A 39 -9.38 10.28 2.22
C ARG A 39 -8.39 10.49 1.08
N PHE A 40 -8.68 10.01 -0.13
CA PHE A 40 -7.82 10.24 -1.29
C PHE A 40 -7.65 11.72 -1.60
N GLN A 41 -8.72 12.50 -1.62
CA GLN A 41 -8.64 13.94 -1.89
C GLN A 41 -7.80 14.68 -0.83
N ALA A 42 -7.94 14.33 0.44
CA ALA A 42 -7.17 14.94 1.51
C ALA A 42 -5.67 14.62 1.41
N GLU A 43 -5.33 13.39 1.04
CA GLU A 43 -3.95 12.94 0.88
C GLU A 43 -3.30 13.52 -0.38
N GLU A 44 -4.03 13.57 -1.49
CA GLU A 44 -3.58 14.20 -2.74
C GLU A 44 -3.29 15.70 -2.53
N LYS A 45 -4.16 16.44 -1.84
CA LYS A 45 -3.94 17.85 -1.47
C LYS A 45 -2.69 18.06 -0.60
N GLN A 46 -2.30 17.06 0.17
CA GLN A 46 -1.08 17.07 0.99
C GLN A 46 0.16 16.60 0.23
N GLY A 47 0.04 16.28 -1.06
CA GLY A 47 1.14 15.83 -1.91
C GLY A 47 1.58 14.39 -1.62
N ALA A 48 0.67 13.54 -1.12
CA ALA A 48 0.94 12.13 -0.94
C ALA A 48 1.13 11.41 -2.29
N LYS A 49 2.03 10.43 -2.33
CA LYS A 49 2.23 9.53 -3.47
C LYS A 49 1.41 8.26 -3.25
N PHE A 50 0.61 7.87 -4.23
CA PHE A 50 -0.19 6.65 -4.20
C PHE A 50 0.53 5.55 -4.97
N ILE A 51 0.83 4.46 -4.27
CA ILE A 51 1.46 3.29 -4.85
C ILE A 51 0.39 2.22 -4.99
N LEU A 52 0.24 1.69 -6.19
CA LEU A 52 -0.66 0.60 -6.48
C LEU A 52 0.16 -0.70 -6.62
N PRO A 53 0.14 -1.60 -5.62
CA PRO A 53 0.84 -2.88 -5.69
C PRO A 53 0.35 -3.74 -6.85
N ILE A 54 1.24 -4.55 -7.45
CA ILE A 54 0.86 -5.51 -8.49
C ILE A 54 -0.21 -6.49 -8.00
N ALA A 55 -0.11 -6.97 -6.75
CA ALA A 55 -1.14 -7.82 -6.16
C ALA A 55 -2.52 -7.13 -6.15
N THR A 56 -2.57 -5.87 -5.75
CA THR A 56 -3.79 -5.05 -5.77
C THR A 56 -4.35 -4.90 -7.19
N ILE A 57 -3.49 -4.75 -8.19
CA ILE A 57 -3.92 -4.68 -9.60
C ILE A 57 -4.62 -5.98 -10.01
N ILE A 58 -3.97 -7.11 -9.76
CA ILE A 58 -4.44 -8.45 -10.15
C ILE A 58 -5.76 -8.78 -9.43
N GLU A 59 -5.81 -8.59 -8.11
CA GLU A 59 -6.98 -8.92 -7.31
C GLU A 59 -8.18 -8.01 -7.61
N THR A 60 -7.95 -6.71 -7.79
CA THR A 60 -9.02 -5.78 -8.18
C THR A 60 -9.56 -6.14 -9.56
N GLY A 61 -8.69 -6.44 -10.53
CA GLY A 61 -9.10 -6.90 -11.86
C GLY A 61 -9.97 -8.17 -11.80
N ASN A 62 -9.56 -9.15 -10.98
CA ASN A 62 -10.34 -10.37 -10.77
C ASN A 62 -11.71 -10.10 -10.14
N HIS A 63 -11.77 -9.24 -9.12
CA HIS A 63 -13.05 -8.85 -8.51
C HIS A 63 -13.99 -8.14 -9.49
N ILE A 64 -13.46 -7.27 -10.35
CA ILE A 64 -14.25 -6.61 -11.41
C ILE A 64 -14.80 -7.65 -12.40
N ALA A 65 -13.97 -8.58 -12.86
CA ALA A 65 -14.37 -9.63 -13.80
C ALA A 65 -15.45 -10.55 -13.21
N GLN A 66 -15.38 -10.83 -11.91
CA GLN A 66 -16.31 -11.69 -11.19
C GLN A 66 -17.58 -10.97 -10.71
N ALA A 67 -17.64 -9.64 -10.83
CA ALA A 67 -18.79 -8.86 -10.37
C ALA A 67 -20.09 -9.24 -11.12
N ASN A 68 -21.22 -9.14 -10.42
CA ASN A 68 -22.53 -9.51 -10.99
C ASN A 68 -23.07 -8.50 -12.03
N SER A 69 -22.53 -7.29 -12.07
CA SER A 69 -22.99 -6.17 -12.92
C SER A 69 -21.87 -5.14 -13.12
N LYS A 70 -22.07 -4.16 -14.02
CA LYS A 70 -21.19 -3.00 -14.23
C LYS A 70 -19.72 -3.29 -14.57
N ARG A 71 -19.37 -4.55 -14.92
CA ARG A 71 -17.99 -4.99 -15.17
C ARG A 71 -17.25 -4.08 -16.15
N TYR A 72 -17.89 -3.76 -17.27
CA TYR A 72 -17.29 -2.94 -18.32
C TYR A 72 -17.00 -1.51 -17.85
N GLU A 73 -18.01 -0.85 -17.27
CA GLU A 73 -17.90 0.53 -16.77
C GLU A 73 -16.81 0.66 -15.70
N ILE A 74 -16.76 -0.30 -14.76
CA ILE A 74 -15.78 -0.30 -13.68
C ILE A 74 -14.39 -0.66 -14.21
N ALA A 75 -14.29 -1.61 -15.16
CA ALA A 75 -13.03 -1.91 -15.82
C ALA A 75 -12.46 -0.69 -16.55
N GLN A 76 -13.29 0.10 -17.22
CA GLN A 76 -12.84 1.36 -17.84
C GLN A 76 -12.29 2.34 -16.80
N ALA A 77 -13.00 2.52 -15.68
CA ALA A 77 -12.53 3.38 -14.59
C ALA A 77 -11.19 2.88 -14.00
N PHE A 78 -11.05 1.57 -13.82
CA PHE A 78 -9.82 0.95 -13.34
C PHE A 78 -8.66 1.10 -14.35
N CYS A 79 -8.90 0.84 -15.64
CA CYS A 79 -7.90 1.02 -16.69
C CYS A 79 -7.40 2.47 -16.78
N ASN A 80 -8.27 3.46 -16.57
CA ASN A 80 -7.86 4.87 -16.49
C ASN A 80 -6.88 5.13 -15.33
N ILE A 81 -7.03 4.42 -14.19
CA ILE A 81 -6.05 4.48 -13.09
C ILE A 81 -4.74 3.80 -13.51
N LEU A 82 -4.80 2.64 -14.16
CA LEU A 82 -3.61 1.91 -14.61
C LEU A 82 -2.76 2.74 -15.58
N VAL A 83 -3.39 3.45 -16.51
CA VAL A 83 -2.67 4.39 -17.41
C VAL A 83 -1.96 5.47 -16.60
N LYS A 84 -2.63 6.10 -15.63
CA LYS A 84 -2.00 7.11 -14.75
C LYS A 84 -0.84 6.55 -13.93
N VAL A 85 -0.95 5.32 -13.45
CA VAL A 85 0.14 4.61 -12.73
C VAL A 85 1.33 4.37 -13.66
N ALA A 86 1.08 3.88 -14.89
CA ALA A 86 2.12 3.64 -15.88
C ALA A 86 2.83 4.94 -16.31
N ASP A 87 2.05 6.01 -16.51
CA ASP A 87 2.55 7.33 -16.93
C ASP A 87 3.14 8.16 -15.77
N GLY A 88 3.09 7.66 -14.53
CA GLY A 88 3.58 8.36 -13.34
C GLY A 88 2.83 9.67 -13.04
N VAL A 89 1.55 9.75 -13.41
CA VAL A 89 0.70 10.92 -13.19
C VAL A 89 0.35 11.05 -11.71
N ILE A 90 0.80 12.14 -11.08
CA ILE A 90 0.52 12.47 -9.68
C ILE A 90 -0.99 12.35 -9.39
N PRO A 91 -1.40 11.74 -8.27
CA PRO A 91 -0.57 11.23 -7.17
C PRO A 91 0.04 9.83 -7.41
N TRP A 92 -0.26 9.17 -8.53
CA TRP A 92 0.17 7.78 -8.78
C TRP A 92 1.68 7.67 -9.02
N GLY A 93 2.28 6.65 -8.39
CA GLY A 93 3.71 6.45 -8.31
C GLY A 93 4.32 5.44 -9.28
N VAL A 94 5.65 5.45 -9.35
CA VAL A 94 6.52 4.64 -10.23
C VAL A 94 6.22 3.14 -10.13
N PHE A 95 5.67 2.57 -11.20
CA PHE A 95 5.35 1.15 -11.36
C PHE A 95 6.59 0.26 -11.57
N GLU A 96 7.59 0.75 -12.30
CA GLU A 96 8.76 -0.02 -12.77
C GLU A 96 9.57 -0.66 -11.63
N THR A 97 9.69 0.03 -10.50
CA THR A 97 10.38 -0.47 -9.29
C THR A 97 9.80 -1.79 -8.80
N GLN A 98 8.48 -2.01 -8.93
CA GLN A 98 7.87 -3.26 -8.47
C GLN A 98 8.29 -4.45 -9.32
N VAL A 99 8.34 -4.30 -10.65
CA VAL A 99 8.70 -5.39 -11.56
C VAL A 99 10.21 -5.67 -11.50
N GLY A 100 11.03 -4.62 -11.53
CA GLY A 100 12.50 -4.75 -11.55
C GLY A 100 13.11 -5.15 -10.20
N GLU A 101 12.59 -4.63 -9.09
CA GLU A 101 13.22 -4.79 -7.77
C GLU A 101 12.46 -5.74 -6.85
N LEU A 102 11.12 -5.77 -6.92
CA LEU A 102 10.29 -6.54 -5.97
C LEU A 102 9.79 -7.88 -6.51
N TRP A 103 9.84 -8.09 -7.83
CA TRP A 103 9.44 -9.33 -8.50
C TRP A 103 10.56 -10.01 -9.30
N ASN A 104 11.81 -9.70 -8.96
CA ASN A 104 12.95 -10.43 -9.53
C ASN A 104 13.12 -11.84 -8.93
N SER A 105 14.01 -12.63 -9.52
CA SER A 105 14.27 -14.02 -9.12
C SER A 105 14.67 -14.20 -7.64
N GLU A 106 15.34 -13.22 -7.03
CA GLU A 106 15.75 -13.30 -5.62
C GLU A 106 14.56 -13.07 -4.70
N GLN A 107 13.76 -12.04 -4.98
CA GLN A 107 12.55 -11.75 -4.21
C GLN A 107 11.52 -12.88 -4.32
N LEU A 108 11.40 -13.52 -5.49
CA LEU A 108 10.52 -14.68 -5.65
C LEU A 108 10.98 -15.87 -4.78
N LYS A 109 12.29 -16.14 -4.69
CA LYS A 109 12.84 -17.19 -3.82
C LYS A 109 12.63 -16.86 -2.33
N GLN A 110 12.79 -15.60 -1.96
CA GLN A 110 12.51 -15.14 -0.61
C GLN A 110 11.04 -15.34 -0.25
N LEU A 111 10.12 -14.90 -1.12
CA LEU A 111 8.68 -15.11 -0.94
C LEU A 111 8.34 -16.60 -0.80
N ALA A 112 8.94 -17.47 -1.63
CA ALA A 112 8.73 -18.92 -1.56
C ALA A 112 9.19 -19.53 -0.23
N THR A 113 10.19 -18.93 0.42
CA THR A 113 10.71 -19.37 1.72
C THR A 113 9.85 -18.85 2.88
N GLU A 114 9.42 -17.60 2.83
CA GLU A 114 8.73 -16.93 3.94
C GLU A 114 7.21 -17.18 3.94
N TRP A 115 6.60 -17.18 2.75
CA TRP A 115 5.14 -17.19 2.63
C TRP A 115 4.47 -18.43 3.24
N PRO A 116 5.00 -19.67 3.16
CA PRO A 116 4.36 -20.81 3.81
C PRO A 116 4.10 -20.61 5.31
N THR A 117 5.01 -19.90 6.01
CA THR A 117 4.80 -19.54 7.43
C THR A 117 3.67 -18.52 7.58
N LEU A 118 3.60 -17.52 6.72
CA LEU A 118 2.53 -16.51 6.72
C LEU A 118 1.17 -17.13 6.36
N ALA A 119 1.15 -18.04 5.38
CA ALA A 119 -0.03 -18.79 4.97
C ALA A 119 -0.60 -19.64 6.12
N SER A 120 0.27 -20.22 6.98
CA SER A 120 -0.18 -20.94 8.18
C SER A 120 -0.99 -20.05 9.15
N ARG A 121 -0.80 -18.73 9.06
CA ARG A 121 -1.52 -17.69 9.82
C ARG A 121 -2.65 -17.03 9.04
N LYS A 122 -3.04 -17.62 7.89
CA LYS A 122 -4.08 -17.12 6.98
C LYS A 122 -3.77 -15.78 6.30
N ILE A 123 -2.49 -15.43 6.16
CA ILE A 123 -2.08 -14.26 5.38
C ILE A 123 -1.98 -14.67 3.90
N SER A 124 -2.69 -13.96 3.03
CA SER A 124 -2.67 -14.24 1.60
C SER A 124 -1.31 -13.90 0.98
N ILE A 125 -1.01 -14.49 -0.17
CA ILE A 125 0.22 -14.13 -0.90
C ILE A 125 0.16 -12.67 -1.39
N GLY A 126 -1.05 -12.18 -1.73
CA GLY A 126 -1.30 -10.79 -2.10
C GLY A 126 -0.91 -9.85 -0.95
N ASP A 127 -1.45 -10.06 0.23
CA ASP A 127 -1.14 -9.29 1.45
C ASP A 127 0.36 -9.29 1.77
N ALA A 128 1.01 -10.45 1.69
CA ALA A 128 2.44 -10.58 1.93
C ALA A 128 3.25 -9.70 0.95
N THR A 129 2.87 -9.68 -0.33
CA THR A 129 3.56 -8.84 -1.33
C THR A 129 3.22 -7.35 -1.22
N ILE A 130 2.00 -6.98 -0.79
CA ILE A 130 1.63 -5.58 -0.48
C ILE A 130 2.51 -5.06 0.68
N LYS A 131 2.71 -5.88 1.71
CA LYS A 131 3.63 -5.56 2.81
C LYS A 131 5.06 -5.36 2.31
N THR A 132 5.57 -6.22 1.43
CA THR A 132 6.90 -6.06 0.84
C THR A 132 7.07 -4.73 0.11
N VAL A 133 6.04 -4.27 -0.62
CA VAL A 133 6.04 -2.93 -1.24
C VAL A 133 6.11 -1.83 -0.18
N ALA A 134 5.34 -1.92 0.89
CA ALA A 134 5.38 -0.94 1.98
C ALA A 134 6.75 -0.87 2.67
N GLU A 135 7.34 -2.03 2.96
CA GLU A 135 8.67 -2.11 3.55
C GLU A 135 9.76 -1.54 2.64
N TYR A 136 9.67 -1.79 1.33
CA TYR A 136 10.59 -1.23 0.36
C TYR A 136 10.62 0.29 0.47
N TYR A 137 9.46 0.95 0.33
CA TYR A 137 9.37 2.41 0.41
C TYR A 137 9.82 2.94 1.77
N ALA A 138 9.56 2.23 2.86
CA ALA A 138 10.00 2.61 4.20
C ALA A 138 11.53 2.56 4.34
N LYS A 139 12.18 1.60 3.66
CA LYS A 139 13.65 1.44 3.63
C LYS A 139 14.32 2.42 2.67
N THR A 140 13.67 2.81 1.57
CA THR A 140 14.24 3.70 0.55
C THR A 140 14.53 5.12 1.07
N SER A 141 13.70 5.65 1.98
CA SER A 141 13.95 6.98 2.55
C SER A 141 13.39 7.14 3.95
N SER A 142 14.24 7.59 4.88
CA SER A 142 13.84 7.99 6.23
C SER A 142 12.91 9.22 6.28
N THR A 143 12.73 9.90 5.13
CA THR A 143 11.82 11.06 5.01
C THR A 143 10.41 10.66 4.55
N PHE A 144 10.19 9.40 4.23
CA PHE A 144 8.89 8.87 3.84
C PHE A 144 8.06 8.45 5.05
N GLN A 145 6.79 8.89 5.05
CA GLN A 145 5.76 8.33 5.91
C GLN A 145 4.99 7.29 5.10
N VAL A 146 5.25 6.01 5.33
CA VAL A 146 4.59 4.93 4.59
C VAL A 146 3.38 4.44 5.37
N GLU A 147 2.22 4.36 4.71
CA GLU A 147 0.96 3.85 5.25
C GLU A 147 0.38 2.86 4.23
N ILE A 148 -0.03 1.67 4.69
CA ILE A 148 -0.90 0.79 3.90
C ILE A 148 -2.34 1.24 4.13
N PHE A 149 -2.99 1.73 3.08
CA PHE A 149 -4.39 2.11 3.14
C PHE A 149 -5.27 0.91 2.81
N THR A 150 -5.80 0.29 3.86
CA THR A 150 -6.53 -0.98 3.79
C THR A 150 -7.76 -0.97 4.71
N GLY A 151 -8.80 -1.71 4.33
CA GLY A 151 -9.90 -2.08 5.21
C GLY A 151 -9.62 -3.34 6.04
N ASP A 152 -8.60 -4.12 5.70
CA ASP A 152 -8.27 -5.36 6.39
C ASP A 152 -7.52 -5.09 7.72
N GLY A 153 -8.09 -5.57 8.83
CA GLY A 153 -7.50 -5.40 10.16
C GLY A 153 -6.19 -6.17 10.36
N GLY A 154 -6.02 -7.31 9.70
CA GLY A 154 -4.78 -8.08 9.71
C GLY A 154 -3.65 -7.33 9.01
N LEU A 155 -3.93 -6.76 7.84
CA LEU A 155 -2.93 -5.99 7.09
C LEU A 155 -2.60 -4.64 7.77
N LYS A 156 -3.54 -4.00 8.48
CA LYS A 156 -3.25 -2.84 9.35
C LYS A 156 -2.24 -3.17 10.46
N GLY A 157 -2.22 -4.40 10.97
CA GLY A 157 -1.27 -4.81 12.01
C GLY A 157 0.17 -4.95 11.53
N GLU A 158 0.38 -5.05 10.22
CA GLU A 158 1.66 -5.37 9.58
C GLU A 158 2.41 -4.13 9.07
N HIS A 159 2.03 -2.93 9.53
CA HIS A 159 2.74 -1.69 9.16
C HIS A 159 4.25 -1.80 9.43
N PRO A 160 5.10 -1.29 8.53
CA PRO A 160 6.54 -1.31 8.72
C PRO A 160 6.86 -0.71 10.09
N SER A 161 7.52 -1.48 10.95
CA SER A 161 8.01 -0.95 12.21
C SER A 161 8.98 0.17 11.89
N PHE A 162 8.57 1.42 12.17
CA PHE A 162 9.51 2.51 12.21
C PHE A 162 10.51 2.11 13.27
N LEU A 163 11.71 1.69 12.85
CA LEU A 163 12.88 1.82 13.70
C LEU A 163 13.00 3.32 13.94
N GLN A 164 12.28 3.82 14.95
CA GLN A 164 12.74 4.96 15.71
C GLN A 164 14.12 4.54 16.16
N ARG A 165 15.15 4.95 15.42
CA ARG A 165 16.52 4.96 15.92
C ARG A 165 16.42 5.69 17.25
N ARG A 166 16.45 4.94 18.35
CA ARG A 166 16.58 5.51 19.69
C ARG A 166 17.72 6.51 19.58
N ARG A 167 17.44 7.80 19.82
CA ARG A 167 18.49 8.77 20.08
C ARG A 167 19.30 8.21 21.24
N LYS A 168 20.42 7.54 20.96
CA LYS A 168 21.41 7.26 21.99
C LYS A 168 21.98 8.63 22.34
N SER A 169 21.42 9.27 23.36
CA SER A 169 22.11 10.37 24.00
C SER A 169 23.35 9.78 24.66
N VAL A 170 24.49 9.86 23.98
CA VAL A 170 25.77 9.66 24.65
C VAL A 170 25.99 10.93 25.46
N ARG A 171 25.87 10.84 26.78
CA ARG A 171 26.36 11.90 27.67
C ARG A 171 27.88 11.81 27.67
N ILE A 172 28.51 12.62 26.82
CA ILE A 172 29.88 13.09 27.07
C ILE A 172 29.73 14.44 27.77
N GLY A 173 30.52 14.66 28.82
CA GLY A 173 30.28 15.63 29.89
C GLY A 173 29.72 17.01 29.50
N LYS A 174 28.77 17.49 30.32
CA LYS A 174 28.18 18.84 30.49
C LYS A 174 27.94 19.77 29.28
N THR A 175 28.16 19.35 28.04
CA THR A 175 27.93 20.20 26.86
C THR A 175 27.35 19.36 25.73
N SER A 176 26.09 19.60 25.40
CA SER A 176 25.41 18.94 24.28
C SER A 176 25.83 19.59 22.97
N VAL A 177 26.63 18.88 22.16
CA VAL A 177 26.89 19.24 20.76
C VAL A 177 26.11 18.28 19.88
N PHE A 178 25.24 18.81 19.01
CA PHE A 178 24.53 18.03 18.00
C PHE A 178 25.44 17.87 16.78
N ILE A 179 25.89 16.65 16.50
CA ILE A 179 26.59 16.32 15.25
C ILE A 179 25.56 15.68 14.31
N TYR A 180 25.39 16.26 13.13
CA TYR A 180 24.61 15.69 12.04
C TYR A 180 25.52 14.77 11.21
N GLN A 181 25.19 13.48 11.14
CA GLN A 181 25.57 12.57 10.06
C GLN A 181 24.33 11.78 9.65
#